data_AF-A0A061NHA6-F1
#
_entry.id   AF-A0A061NHA6-F1
#
_cell.length_a   1.000
_cell.length_b   1.000
_cell.length_c   1.000
_cell.angle_alpha   90.00
_cell.angle_beta   90.00
_cell.angle_gamma   90.00
#
_symmetry.space_group_name_H-M   'P 1'
#
loop_
_entity.id
_entity.type
_entity.pdbx_description
1 polymer ?
#
loop_
_entity_poly.entity_id
_entity_poly.type
_entity_poly.pdbx_seq_one_letter_code
_entity_poly.pdbx_strand_id
1 'polypeptide(L)'
;MAENLFMWFIVFWTVFMVVFMFIGGFFMFRKFLKRLPKEDGRSILDWQDHYLERTRHLWTKQQSDLLEELISPVPELFRDVARDKIAGKIGELAIEQKADHITEDLLIRGYILATPKRDHKFLRRKLDEKNMSYEKYEHLLSNNLSRSFVRGCFVMFVHFSSEIGTRSWITSVFQIS
;
A
#
# COMPACT_ATOMS: atom_id res chain seq x y z
N MET A 1 2.94 31.33 46.44
CA MET A 1 2.80 31.33 44.95
C MET A 1 3.25 30.02 44.31
N ALA A 2 4.34 29.40 44.76
CA ALA A 2 4.83 28.13 44.22
C ALA A 2 3.86 26.93 44.39
N GLU A 3 3.16 26.85 45.52
CA GLU A 3 2.14 25.82 45.82
C GLU A 3 1.05 25.76 44.72
N ASN A 4 0.52 26.92 44.33
CA ASN A 4 -0.54 27.03 43.32
C ASN A 4 -0.01 26.65 41.92
N LEU A 5 1.24 26.99 41.61
CA LEU A 5 1.89 26.64 40.35
C LEU A 5 2.08 25.12 40.23
N PHE A 6 2.50 24.47 41.31
CA PHE A 6 2.69 23.02 41.35
C PHE A 6 1.36 22.26 41.20
N MET A 7 0.28 22.74 41.83
CA MET A 7 -1.06 22.17 41.66
C MET A 7 -1.54 22.27 40.21
N TRP A 8 -1.40 23.44 39.57
CA TRP A 8 -1.74 23.63 38.15
C TRP A 8 -0.90 22.77 37.21
N PHE A 9 0.39 22.55 37.53
CA PHE A 9 1.27 21.68 36.77
C PHE A 9 0.76 20.23 36.75
N ILE A 10 0.34 19.69 37.90
CA ILE A 10 -0.20 18.32 37.99
C ILE A 10 -1.49 18.17 37.19
N VAL A 11 -2.39 19.15 37.30
CA VAL A 11 -3.67 19.16 36.56
C VAL A 11 -3.40 19.22 35.05
N PHE A 12 -2.54 20.13 34.61
CA PHE A 12 -2.11 20.22 33.22
C PHE A 12 -1.52 18.90 32.71
N TRP A 13 -0.62 18.29 33.49
CA TRP A 13 0.06 17.06 33.10
C TRP A 13 -0.89 15.87 32.98
N THR A 14 -1.88 15.79 33.87
CA THR A 14 -2.93 14.76 33.81
C THR A 14 -3.78 14.90 32.56
N VAL A 15 -4.24 16.12 32.27
CA VAL A 15 -5.03 16.40 31.05
C VAL A 15 -4.20 16.12 29.79
N PHE A 16 -2.93 16.52 29.78
CA PHE A 16 -2.01 16.27 28.67
C PHE A 16 -1.87 14.77 28.36
N MET A 17 -1.64 13.93 29.36
CA MET A 17 -1.53 12.48 29.18
C MET A 17 -2.83 11.86 28.67
N VAL A 18 -3.98 12.27 29.21
CA VAL A 18 -5.29 11.79 28.78
C VAL A 18 -5.56 12.15 27.31
N VAL A 19 -5.29 13.39 26.91
CA VAL A 19 -5.45 13.83 25.51
C VAL A 19 -4.55 13.04 24.57
N PHE A 20 -3.27 12.85 24.91
CA PHE A 20 -2.34 12.06 24.09
C PHE A 20 -2.76 10.59 23.98
N MET A 21 -3.30 9.99 25.05
CA MET A 21 -3.87 8.65 25.03
C MET A 21 -5.04 8.55 24.04
N PHE A 22 -5.97 9.52 24.05
CA PHE A 22 -7.10 9.55 23.12
C PHE A 22 -6.65 9.77 21.66
N ILE A 23 -5.67 10.64 21.42
CA ILE A 23 -5.12 10.88 20.08
C ILE A 23 -4.46 9.60 19.54
N GLY A 24 -3.63 8.93 20.35
CA GLY A 24 -3.01 7.65 20.02
C GLY A 24 -4.04 6.56 19.76
N GLY A 25 -5.06 6.47 20.64
CA GLY A 25 -6.19 5.57 20.50
C GLY A 25 -6.99 5.80 19.22
N PHE A 26 -7.35 7.04 18.91
CA PHE A 26 -8.09 7.41 17.69
C PHE A 26 -7.34 7.01 16.42
N PHE A 27 -6.03 7.24 16.37
CA PHE A 27 -5.22 6.86 15.22
C PHE A 27 -5.10 5.34 15.06
N MET A 28 -4.89 4.61 16.16
CA MET A 28 -4.91 3.14 16.14
C MET A 28 -6.29 2.62 15.72
N PHE A 29 -7.38 3.23 16.20
CA PHE A 29 -8.75 2.84 15.88
C PHE A 29 -9.06 3.03 14.40
N ARG A 30 -8.65 4.15 13.79
CA ARG A 30 -8.76 4.35 12.33
C ARG A 30 -8.01 3.27 11.54
N LYS A 31 -6.82 2.87 12.01
CA LYS A 31 -6.04 1.80 11.38
C LYS A 31 -6.70 0.43 11.59
N PHE A 32 -7.32 0.23 12.74
CA PHE A 32 -8.03 -0.99 13.12
C PHE A 32 -9.33 -1.19 12.33
N LEU A 33 -10.17 -0.16 12.18
CA LEU A 33 -11.41 -0.24 11.39
C LEU A 33 -11.16 -0.63 9.93
N LYS A 34 -10.00 -0.28 9.37
CA LYS A 34 -9.59 -0.71 8.02
C LYS A 34 -9.18 -2.19 7.92
N ARG A 35 -8.92 -2.84 9.05
CA ARG A 35 -8.48 -4.25 9.15
C ARG A 35 -9.62 -5.18 9.55
N LEU A 36 -10.78 -4.65 9.95
CA LEU A 36 -11.96 -5.47 10.22
C LEU A 36 -12.40 -6.20 8.93
N PRO A 37 -12.89 -7.45 9.05
CA PRO A 37 -13.46 -8.17 7.93
C PRO A 37 -14.59 -7.33 7.31
N LYS A 38 -14.56 -7.22 5.98
CA LYS A 38 -15.60 -6.53 5.22
C LYS A 38 -16.89 -7.36 5.22
N GLU A 39 -17.96 -6.79 4.67
CA GLU A 39 -19.34 -7.32 4.70
C GLU A 39 -19.48 -8.80 4.30
N ASP A 40 -18.55 -9.34 3.51
CA ASP A 40 -18.58 -10.74 3.03
C ASP A 40 -18.11 -11.79 4.05
N GLY A 41 -17.57 -11.40 5.22
CA GLY A 41 -17.07 -12.32 6.26
C GLY A 41 -15.82 -13.14 5.85
N ARG A 42 -15.39 -13.04 4.60
CA ARG A 42 -14.18 -13.66 4.04
C ARG A 42 -13.01 -12.69 4.03
N SER A 43 -11.82 -13.19 4.36
CA SER A 43 -10.58 -12.42 4.29
C SER A 43 -10.16 -12.23 2.82
N ILE A 44 -9.29 -11.25 2.54
CA ILE A 44 -8.70 -11.08 1.19
C ILE A 44 -7.91 -12.33 0.79
N LEU A 45 -7.30 -13.01 1.77
CA LEU A 45 -6.56 -14.25 1.55
C LEU A 45 -7.53 -15.40 1.20
N ASP A 46 -8.69 -15.48 1.85
CA ASP A 46 -9.69 -16.51 1.54
C ASP A 46 -10.21 -16.36 0.10
N TRP A 47 -10.39 -15.12 -0.37
CA TRP A 47 -10.75 -14.85 -1.76
C TRP A 47 -9.62 -15.20 -2.73
N GLN A 48 -8.38 -14.92 -2.36
CA GLN A 48 -7.21 -15.29 -3.14
C GLN A 48 -7.13 -16.81 -3.33
N ASP A 49 -7.28 -17.58 -2.24
CA ASP A 49 -7.29 -19.04 -2.27
C ASP A 49 -8.44 -19.58 -3.11
N HIS A 50 -9.63 -18.97 -2.99
CA HIS A 50 -10.77 -19.32 -3.82
C HIS A 50 -10.48 -19.15 -5.31
N TYR A 51 -9.88 -18.03 -5.73
CA TYR A 51 -9.52 -17.81 -7.13
C TYR A 51 -8.42 -18.76 -7.61
N LEU A 52 -7.44 -19.07 -6.77
CA LEU A 52 -6.39 -20.05 -7.06
C LEU A 52 -6.97 -21.44 -7.32
N GLU A 53 -7.82 -21.94 -6.42
CA GLU A 53 -8.46 -23.24 -6.56
C GLU A 53 -9.33 -23.33 -7.82
N ARG A 54 -10.12 -22.28 -8.08
CA ARG A 54 -11.00 -22.22 -9.24
C ARG A 54 -10.26 -22.09 -10.55
N THR A 55 -9.08 -21.47 -10.58
CA THR A 55 -8.34 -21.25 -11.82
C THR A 55 -7.17 -22.21 -12.04
N ARG A 56 -6.84 -23.06 -11.06
CA ARG A 56 -5.74 -24.05 -11.15
C ARG A 56 -5.76 -24.89 -12.43
N HIS A 57 -6.93 -25.25 -12.92
CA HIS A 57 -7.11 -26.04 -14.14
C HIS A 57 -6.92 -25.25 -15.45
N LEU A 58 -6.99 -23.92 -15.40
CA LEU A 58 -6.81 -23.01 -16.54
C LEU A 58 -5.33 -22.75 -16.86
N TRP A 59 -4.43 -23.09 -15.92
CA TRP A 59 -2.99 -22.87 -16.06
C TRP A 59 -2.35 -23.91 -16.97
N THR A 60 -1.66 -23.43 -18.00
CA THR A 60 -0.79 -24.27 -18.82
C THR A 60 0.64 -24.23 -18.31
N LYS A 61 1.44 -25.24 -18.66
CA LYS A 61 2.85 -25.32 -18.26
C LYS A 61 3.64 -24.08 -18.69
N GLN A 62 3.43 -23.63 -19.93
CA GLN A 62 4.10 -22.45 -20.48
C GLN A 62 3.83 -21.17 -19.66
N GLN A 63 2.59 -20.94 -19.22
CA GLN A 63 2.25 -19.76 -18.41
C GLN A 63 2.79 -19.86 -16.99
N SER A 64 2.83 -21.08 -16.43
CA SER A 64 3.41 -21.33 -15.12
C SER A 64 4.91 -21.05 -15.12
N ASP A 65 5.62 -21.54 -16.15
CA ASP A 65 7.05 -21.30 -16.34
C ASP A 65 7.35 -19.79 -16.55
N LEU A 66 6.50 -19.10 -17.32
CA LEU A 66 6.59 -17.65 -17.52
C LEU A 66 6.41 -16.88 -16.19
N LEU A 67 5.43 -17.29 -15.37
CA LEU A 67 5.21 -16.68 -14.07
C LEU A 67 6.43 -16.85 -13.15
N GLU A 68 7.04 -18.04 -13.13
CA GLU A 68 8.25 -18.28 -12.34
C GLU A 68 9.44 -17.43 -12.79
N GLU A 69 9.62 -17.25 -14.11
CA GLU A 69 10.64 -16.36 -14.64
C GLU A 69 10.42 -14.91 -14.20
N LEU A 70 9.17 -14.44 -14.23
CA LEU A 70 8.82 -13.08 -13.80
C LEU A 70 9.03 -12.86 -12.29
N ILE A 71 8.91 -13.90 -11.47
CA ILE A 71 9.12 -13.85 -10.01
C ILE A 71 10.57 -14.14 -9.62
N SER A 72 11.44 -14.55 -10.56
CA SER A 72 12.87 -14.80 -10.31
C SER A 72 13.64 -13.72 -9.51
N PRO A 73 13.40 -12.39 -9.64
CA PRO A 73 14.12 -11.39 -8.84
C PRO A 73 13.68 -11.34 -7.38
N VAL A 74 12.58 -12.02 -7.01
CA VAL A 74 12.06 -12.09 -5.64
C VAL A 74 12.90 -13.10 -4.84
N PRO A 75 13.33 -12.76 -3.61
CA PRO A 75 14.04 -13.70 -2.73
C PRO A 75 13.21 -14.95 -2.49
N GLU A 76 13.88 -16.10 -2.34
CA GLU A 76 13.23 -17.40 -2.20
C GLU A 76 12.20 -17.46 -1.08
N LEU A 77 12.50 -16.86 0.08
CA LEU A 77 11.59 -16.77 1.24
C LEU A 77 10.26 -16.05 0.95
N PHE A 78 10.19 -15.22 -0.10
CA PHE A 78 8.99 -14.47 -0.47
C PHE A 78 8.40 -14.94 -1.81
N ARG A 79 9.04 -15.90 -2.48
CA ARG A 79 8.67 -16.34 -3.81
C ARG A 79 7.29 -17.00 -3.82
N ASP A 80 7.01 -17.85 -2.83
CA ASP A 80 5.72 -18.54 -2.74
C ASP A 80 4.57 -17.56 -2.49
N VAL A 81 4.75 -16.65 -1.52
CA VAL A 81 3.75 -15.61 -1.22
C VAL A 81 3.52 -14.67 -2.41
N ALA A 82 4.59 -14.33 -3.15
CA ALA A 82 4.47 -13.51 -4.36
C ALA A 82 3.75 -14.27 -5.48
N ARG A 83 4.08 -15.56 -5.68
CA ARG A 83 3.43 -16.45 -6.66
C ARG A 83 1.94 -16.51 -6.41
N ASP A 84 1.54 -16.85 -5.19
CA ASP A 84 0.12 -17.01 -4.85
C ASP A 84 -0.63 -15.70 -5.02
N LYS A 85 -0.02 -14.57 -4.63
CA LYS A 85 -0.64 -13.25 -4.75
C LYS A 85 -0.86 -12.86 -6.21
N ILE A 86 0.12 -13.10 -7.07
CA ILE A 86 0.03 -12.78 -8.50
C ILE A 86 -0.94 -13.75 -9.19
N ALA A 87 -0.82 -15.05 -8.91
CA ALA A 87 -1.68 -16.09 -9.48
C ALA A 87 -3.15 -15.92 -9.06
N GLY A 88 -3.42 -15.55 -7.80
CA GLY A 88 -4.77 -15.23 -7.34
C GLY A 88 -5.39 -14.05 -8.09
N LYS A 89 -4.61 -12.99 -8.37
CA LYS A 89 -5.10 -11.84 -9.16
C LYS A 89 -5.33 -12.20 -10.64
N ILE A 90 -4.44 -13.00 -11.24
CA ILE A 90 -4.64 -13.51 -12.60
C ILE A 90 -5.90 -14.38 -12.65
N GLY A 91 -6.10 -15.24 -11.64
CA GLY A 91 -7.27 -16.09 -11.54
C GLY A 91 -8.57 -15.30 -11.41
N GLU A 92 -8.59 -14.26 -10.59
CA GLU A 92 -9.71 -13.31 -10.48
C GLU A 92 -10.07 -12.73 -11.87
N LEU A 93 -9.08 -12.20 -12.61
CA LEU A 93 -9.30 -11.63 -13.95
C LEU A 93 -9.79 -12.67 -14.96
N ALA A 94 -9.29 -13.90 -14.88
CA ALA A 94 -9.70 -14.98 -15.77
C ALA A 94 -11.17 -15.37 -15.54
N ILE A 95 -11.63 -15.39 -14.28
CA ILE A 95 -13.04 -15.64 -13.96
C ILE A 95 -13.92 -14.47 -14.38
N GLU A 96 -13.50 -13.23 -14.12
CA GLU A 96 -14.23 -12.02 -14.55
C GLU A 96 -14.45 -11.99 -16.07
N GLN A 97 -13.43 -12.38 -16.84
CA GLN A 97 -13.49 -12.42 -18.30
C GLN A 97 -14.04 -13.74 -18.86
N LYS A 98 -14.37 -14.70 -18.00
CA LYS A 98 -14.82 -16.06 -18.37
C LYS A 98 -13.87 -16.74 -19.37
N ALA A 99 -12.56 -16.60 -19.14
CA ALA A 99 -11.55 -17.17 -20.01
C ALA A 99 -11.42 -18.69 -19.80
N ASP A 100 -11.39 -19.45 -20.90
CA ASP A 100 -11.22 -20.91 -20.87
C ASP A 100 -9.79 -21.36 -20.52
N HIS A 101 -8.81 -20.47 -20.67
CA HIS A 101 -7.41 -20.71 -20.34
C HIS A 101 -6.69 -19.41 -20.00
N ILE A 102 -5.62 -19.48 -19.21
CA ILE A 102 -4.77 -18.32 -18.93
C ILE A 102 -3.96 -18.01 -20.20
N THR A 103 -4.25 -16.86 -20.81
CA THR A 103 -3.49 -16.32 -21.94
C THR A 103 -2.35 -15.43 -21.43
N GLU A 104 -1.35 -15.18 -22.29
CA GLU A 104 -0.26 -14.24 -21.97
C GLU A 104 -0.78 -12.83 -21.66
N ASP A 105 -1.86 -12.41 -22.33
CA ASP A 105 -2.52 -11.13 -22.08
C ASP A 105 -3.08 -11.05 -20.63
N LEU A 106 -3.77 -12.09 -20.17
CA LEU A 106 -4.27 -12.18 -18.79
C LEU A 106 -3.14 -12.23 -17.77
N LEU A 107 -2.08 -12.99 -18.06
CA LEU A 107 -0.93 -13.12 -17.17
C LEU A 107 -0.22 -11.77 -16.99
N ILE A 108 0.07 -11.06 -18.08
CA ILE A 108 0.74 -9.76 -18.03
C ILE A 108 -0.12 -8.72 -17.33
N ARG A 109 -1.42 -8.64 -17.65
CA ARG A 109 -2.37 -7.73 -16.97
C ARG A 109 -2.45 -8.02 -15.48
N GLY A 110 -2.63 -9.28 -15.11
CA GLY A 110 -2.73 -9.69 -13.70
C GLY A 110 -1.45 -9.41 -12.93
N TYR A 111 -0.28 -9.63 -13.55
CA TYR A 111 1.01 -9.27 -12.96
C TYR A 111 1.13 -7.77 -12.69
N ILE A 112 0.76 -6.92 -13.65
CA ILE A 112 0.82 -5.45 -13.50
C ILE A 112 -0.10 -4.99 -12.37
N LEU A 113 -1.29 -5.57 -12.25
CA LEU A 113 -2.27 -5.21 -11.21
C LEU A 113 -1.90 -5.75 -9.82
N ALA A 114 -1.25 -6.91 -9.73
CA ALA A 114 -0.85 -7.54 -8.48
C ALA A 114 0.42 -6.93 -7.86
N THR A 115 1.32 -6.41 -8.69
CA THR A 115 2.65 -5.92 -8.27
C THR A 115 2.68 -4.40 -8.10
N PRO A 116 3.49 -3.87 -7.16
CA PRO A 116 3.64 -2.43 -7.00
C PRO A 116 4.46 -1.83 -8.15
N LYS A 117 4.20 -0.56 -8.47
CA LYS A 117 4.77 0.16 -9.63
C LYS A 117 6.30 0.15 -9.71
N ARG A 118 6.99 0.02 -8.58
CA ARG A 118 8.45 -0.09 -8.53
C ARG A 118 8.98 -1.29 -9.31
N ASP A 119 8.24 -2.40 -9.26
CA ASP A 119 8.71 -3.69 -9.76
C ASP A 119 8.37 -3.87 -11.27
N HIS A 120 7.59 -2.96 -11.85
CA HIS A 120 7.23 -2.95 -13.29
C HIS A 120 8.43 -2.69 -14.22
N LYS A 121 9.54 -2.14 -13.72
CA LYS A 121 10.78 -1.97 -14.52
C LYS A 121 11.37 -3.33 -14.95
N PHE A 122 11.28 -4.33 -14.08
CA PHE A 122 11.75 -5.68 -14.39
C PHE A 122 10.87 -6.35 -15.44
N LEU A 123 9.54 -6.21 -15.30
CA LEU A 123 8.57 -6.72 -16.26
C LEU A 123 8.85 -6.19 -17.66
N ARG A 124 9.01 -4.86 -17.84
CA ARG A 124 9.30 -4.26 -19.15
C ARG A 124 10.53 -4.88 -19.80
N ARG A 125 11.65 -4.94 -19.07
CA ARG A 125 12.89 -5.55 -19.56
C ARG A 125 12.68 -7.00 -19.99
N LYS A 126 11.91 -7.78 -19.22
CA LYS A 126 11.61 -9.18 -19.55
C LYS A 126 10.67 -9.37 -20.74
N LEU A 127 9.72 -8.46 -20.93
CA LEU A 127 8.83 -8.45 -22.10
C LEU A 127 9.57 -8.00 -23.36
N ASP A 128 10.47 -7.01 -23.25
CA ASP A 128 11.38 -6.57 -24.31
C ASP A 128 12.28 -7.73 -24.77
N GLU A 129 12.89 -8.47 -23.83
CA GLU A 129 13.72 -9.66 -24.11
C GLU A 129 12.95 -10.74 -24.90
N LYS A 130 11.64 -10.87 -24.65
CA LYS A 130 10.77 -11.85 -25.33
C LYS A 130 10.08 -11.30 -26.59
N ASN A 131 10.40 -10.07 -27.03
CA ASN A 131 9.78 -9.40 -28.18
C ASN A 131 8.24 -9.30 -28.09
N MET A 132 7.68 -9.16 -26.89
CA MET A 132 6.24 -8.97 -26.71
C MET A 132 5.89 -7.48 -26.62
N SER A 133 4.95 -7.01 -27.46
CA SER A 133 4.47 -5.63 -27.38
C SER A 133 3.57 -5.43 -26.15
N TYR A 134 3.93 -4.48 -25.30
CA TYR A 134 3.19 -4.07 -24.09
C TYR A 134 2.53 -2.69 -24.25
N GLU A 135 2.46 -2.16 -25.46
CA GLU A 135 1.86 -0.85 -25.78
C GLU A 135 0.41 -0.74 -25.26
N LYS A 136 -0.35 -1.84 -25.34
CA LYS A 136 -1.72 -1.95 -24.81
C LYS A 136 -1.81 -1.76 -23.28
N TYR A 137 -0.71 -1.95 -22.55
CA TYR A 137 -0.66 -1.88 -21.08
C TYR A 137 -0.04 -0.60 -20.55
N GLU A 138 0.38 0.31 -21.42
CA GLU A 138 1.09 1.52 -21.05
C GLU A 138 0.27 2.42 -20.13
N HIS A 139 -1.06 2.40 -20.26
CA HIS A 139 -1.98 3.06 -19.33
C HIS A 139 -1.96 2.46 -17.91
N LEU A 140 -1.78 1.15 -17.77
CA LEU A 140 -1.68 0.47 -16.46
C LEU A 140 -0.31 0.71 -15.81
N LEU A 141 0.73 0.84 -16.64
CA LEU A 141 2.11 1.12 -16.22
C LEU A 141 2.34 2.61 -15.86
N SER A 142 1.63 3.53 -16.53
CA SER A 142 1.84 4.98 -16.43
C SER A 142 0.99 5.68 -15.38
N ASN A 143 0.07 4.98 -14.71
CA ASN A 143 -0.88 5.58 -13.77
C ASN A 143 -0.13 6.31 -12.63
N ASN A 144 0.12 7.60 -12.80
CA ASN A 144 0.82 8.47 -11.88
C ASN A 144 -0.20 9.03 -10.90
N LEU A 145 -0.22 8.54 -9.66
CA LEU A 145 -0.99 9.15 -8.59
C LEU A 145 -0.16 9.22 -7.31
N SER A 146 0.46 10.40 -7.22
CA SER A 146 0.68 11.23 -6.04
C SER A 146 1.65 10.78 -4.96
N ARG A 147 2.81 11.44 -4.98
CA ARG A 147 3.66 11.75 -3.80
C ARG A 147 2.91 12.64 -2.77
N SER A 148 1.71 12.25 -2.32
CA SER A 148 0.90 13.06 -1.39
C SER A 148 1.10 12.68 0.07
N PHE A 149 1.62 11.50 0.39
CA PHE A 149 1.63 11.05 1.79
C PHE A 149 2.65 11.80 2.67
N VAL A 150 3.77 12.28 2.12
CA VAL A 150 4.79 13.00 2.89
C VAL A 150 4.47 14.49 3.04
N ARG A 151 3.74 15.09 2.08
CA ARG A 151 3.28 16.49 2.17
C ARG A 151 2.09 16.67 3.11
N GLY A 152 1.26 15.65 3.31
CA GLY A 152 0.09 15.73 4.19
C GLY A 152 0.43 15.97 5.66
N CYS A 153 1.41 15.24 6.23
CA CYS A 153 1.87 15.48 7.60
C CYS A 153 2.58 16.82 7.76
N PHE A 154 3.39 17.25 6.78
CA PHE A 154 4.11 18.52 6.87
C PHE A 154 3.16 19.72 6.74
N VAL A 155 2.18 19.67 5.82
CA VAL A 155 1.20 20.75 5.65
C VAL A 155 0.22 20.79 6.83
N MET A 156 -0.21 19.64 7.36
CA MET A 156 -1.09 19.63 8.53
C MET A 156 -0.37 20.12 9.80
N PHE A 157 0.93 19.83 9.97
CA PHE A 157 1.73 20.36 11.06
C PHE A 157 2.01 21.86 10.91
N VAL A 158 2.29 22.35 9.69
CA VAL A 158 2.47 23.78 9.40
C VAL A 158 1.17 24.57 9.55
N HIS A 159 0.03 24.01 9.12
CA HIS A 159 -1.27 24.68 9.22
C HIS A 159 -1.83 24.65 10.64
N PHE A 160 -1.58 23.57 11.40
CA PHE A 160 -1.90 23.51 12.83
C PHE A 160 -0.99 24.42 13.66
N SER A 161 0.27 24.62 13.24
CA SER A 161 1.18 25.55 13.89
C SER A 161 0.90 27.03 13.56
N SER A 162 0.11 27.35 12.52
CA SER A 162 -0.22 28.75 12.18
C SER A 162 -1.51 29.26 12.82
N GLU A 163 -2.34 28.38 13.39
CA GLU A 163 -3.56 28.75 14.14
C GLU A 163 -3.31 29.04 15.63
N ILE A 164 -2.15 28.65 16.16
CA ILE A 164 -1.72 29.03 17.50
C ILE A 164 -0.96 30.35 17.37
N GLY A 165 -1.70 31.45 17.51
CA GLY A 165 -1.18 32.81 17.43
C GLY A 165 -0.09 33.08 18.48
N THR A 166 1.17 32.92 18.08
CA THR A 166 2.32 33.55 18.76
C THR A 166 3.24 34.20 17.72
N ARG A 167 2.70 35.22 17.04
CA ARG A 167 3.53 36.23 16.36
C ARG A 167 4.19 37.11 17.43
N SER A 168 5.37 36.72 17.94
CA SER A 168 6.35 37.71 18.47
C SER A 168 7.73 37.12 18.81
N TRP A 169 7.85 35.83 19.16
CA TRP A 169 9.06 35.37 19.88
C TRP A 169 10.12 34.60 19.05
N ILE A 170 9.87 34.28 17.78
CA ILE A 170 10.78 33.41 17.01
C ILE A 170 11.78 34.19 16.13
N THR A 171 11.58 35.48 15.88
CA THR A 171 12.49 36.27 15.02
C THR A 171 13.74 36.81 15.72
N SER A 172 13.89 36.65 17.04
CA SER A 172 15.08 37.16 17.77
C SER A 172 16.17 36.13 18.06
N VAL A 173 15.95 34.83 17.77
CA VAL A 173 16.93 33.78 18.11
C VAL A 173 17.80 33.35 16.93
N PHE A 174 17.60 33.91 15.73
CA PHE A 174 18.36 33.57 14.52
C PHE A 174 19.11 34.76 13.91
N GLN A 175 19.67 35.63 14.75
CA GLN A 175 20.49 36.77 14.28
C GLN A 175 21.70 37.11 15.14
N ILE A 176 22.22 36.20 15.96
CA ILE A 176 23.53 36.39 16.62
C ILE A 176 24.34 35.09 16.59
N SER A 177 25.52 35.24 16.00
CA SER A 177 26.67 34.33 15.85
C SER A 177 26.65 33.30 14.72
#